data_AF-A0A4R3ZAT1-F1
#
_entry.id   AF-A0A4R3ZAT1-F1
#
_cell.length_a   1.000
_cell.length_b   1.000
_cell.length_c   1.000
_cell.angle_alpha   90.00
_cell.angle_beta   90.00
_cell.angle_gamma   90.00
#
_symmetry.space_group_name_H-M   'P 1'
#
loop_
_entity.id
_entity.type
_entity.pdbx_description
1 polymer ?
#
loop_
_entity_poly.entity_id
_entity_poly.type
_entity_poly.pdbx_seq_one_letter_code
_entity_poly.pdbx_strand_id
1 'polypeptide(L)'
;MRPGKILHPQIAAALASLGHGDIILVTDAGAPIPTHVQRIDLAFYAGMIDLLDILSVLRNEIFIENVIFADAIPQKNPNLLQRVTEIFTGSGADFTLIPHTRLVAEIYGSAKVIIRSGSLMPWGNFALVASTDPDAWFDDSMQIIPEYVARSARIKSGAIPVIKNERGTK
;
A
#
# COMPACT_ATOMS: atom_id res chain seq x y z
N MET A 1 -6.20 -4.99 25.86
CA MET A 1 -4.88 -5.27 25.25
C MET A 1 -5.12 -6.14 24.01
N ARG A 2 -4.55 -5.80 22.85
CA ARG A 2 -4.71 -6.59 21.60
C ARG A 2 -3.50 -7.52 21.42
N PRO A 3 -3.67 -8.77 20.96
CA PRO A 3 -2.56 -9.69 20.69
C PRO A 3 -1.84 -9.42 19.36
N GLY A 4 -2.30 -8.46 18.56
CA GLY A 4 -1.79 -8.17 17.21
C GLY A 4 -0.56 -7.24 17.17
N LYS A 5 0.09 -7.14 16.00
CA LYS A 5 1.32 -6.33 15.85
C LYS A 5 1.05 -4.82 15.88
N ILE A 6 -0.12 -4.39 15.39
CA ILE A 6 -0.51 -2.98 15.45
C ILE A 6 -1.05 -2.62 16.83
N LEU A 7 -0.22 -1.91 17.60
CA LEU A 7 -0.58 -1.37 18.92
C LEU A 7 -1.04 0.08 18.85
N HIS A 8 -0.69 0.82 17.79
CA HIS A 8 -1.05 2.23 17.67
C HIS A 8 -2.57 2.39 17.51
N PRO A 9 -3.28 3.01 18.47
CA PRO A 9 -4.75 2.94 18.54
C PRO A 9 -5.42 3.53 17.30
N GLN A 10 -4.90 4.65 16.78
CA GLN A 10 -5.46 5.28 15.58
C GLN A 10 -5.22 4.45 14.31
N ILE A 11 -4.09 3.76 14.21
CA ILE A 11 -3.83 2.89 13.05
C ILE A 11 -4.75 1.68 13.16
N ALA A 12 -4.83 1.07 14.34
CA ALA A 12 -5.69 -0.07 14.58
C ALA A 12 -7.17 0.23 14.27
N ALA A 13 -7.65 1.43 14.63
CA ALA A 13 -8.99 1.90 14.30
C ALA A 13 -9.17 2.14 12.79
N ALA A 14 -8.21 2.80 12.14
CA ALA A 14 -8.26 3.04 10.70
C ALA A 14 -8.29 1.73 9.89
N LEU A 15 -7.39 0.79 10.21
CA LEU A 15 -7.33 -0.51 9.54
C LEU A 15 -8.60 -1.35 9.75
N ALA A 16 -9.18 -1.32 10.95
CA ALA A 16 -10.43 -2.02 11.24
C ALA A 16 -11.64 -1.45 10.50
N SER A 17 -11.54 -0.22 9.98
CA SER A 17 -12.62 0.44 9.25
C SER A 17 -12.54 0.28 7.73
N LEU A 18 -11.50 -0.37 7.21
CA LEU A 18 -11.27 -0.51 5.77
C LEU A 18 -12.34 -1.38 5.10
N GLY A 19 -12.81 -0.91 3.95
CA GLY A 19 -13.52 -1.70 2.96
C GLY A 19 -12.63 -2.02 1.75
N HIS A 20 -13.10 -2.90 0.88
CA HIS A 20 -12.43 -3.17 -0.40
C HIS A 20 -12.39 -1.88 -1.24
N GLY A 21 -11.19 -1.53 -1.72
CA GLY A 21 -10.92 -0.36 -2.56
C GLY A 21 -10.50 0.88 -1.79
N ASP A 22 -10.60 0.87 -0.45
CA ASP A 22 -10.10 1.97 0.37
C ASP A 22 -8.59 2.14 0.21
N ILE A 23 -8.14 3.39 0.21
CA ILE A 23 -6.72 3.73 0.05
C ILE A 23 -6.11 4.12 1.40
N ILE A 24 -5.02 3.45 1.76
CA ILE A 24 -4.11 3.85 2.82
C ILE A 24 -2.87 4.43 2.15
N LEU A 25 -2.56 5.69 2.40
CA LEU A 25 -1.37 6.31 1.83
C LEU A 25 -0.29 6.42 2.91
N VAL A 26 0.85 5.76 2.71
CA VAL A 26 2.02 5.91 3.58
C VAL A 26 3.01 6.85 2.91
N THR A 27 3.44 7.88 3.63
CA THR A 27 4.24 8.96 3.05
C THR A 27 5.58 9.17 3.74
N ASP A 28 6.50 9.79 3.01
CA ASP A 28 7.71 10.38 3.56
C ASP A 28 7.37 11.61 4.43
N ALA A 29 8.40 12.20 5.05
CA ALA A 29 8.23 13.35 5.92
C ALA A 29 7.85 14.64 5.18
N GLY A 30 8.09 14.75 3.87
CA GLY A 30 7.88 15.97 3.07
C GLY A 30 6.50 16.08 2.41
N ALA A 31 5.70 15.03 2.48
CA ALA A 31 4.42 14.92 1.79
C ALA A 31 3.40 16.01 2.18
N PRO A 32 2.74 16.68 1.21
CA PRO A 32 1.69 17.65 1.48
C PRO A 32 0.38 16.96 1.86
N ILE A 33 -0.09 17.08 3.10
CA ILE A 33 -1.27 16.36 3.57
C ILE A 33 -2.53 17.26 3.50
N PRO A 34 -3.57 16.88 2.73
CA PRO A 34 -4.82 17.64 2.68
C PRO A 34 -5.51 17.70 4.05
N THR A 35 -6.11 18.85 4.37
CA THR A 35 -6.70 19.10 5.69
C THR A 35 -7.95 18.27 5.99
N HIS A 36 -8.65 17.80 4.96
CA HIS A 36 -9.88 17.00 5.10
C HIS A 36 -9.61 15.50 5.26
N VAL A 37 -8.37 15.05 5.07
CA VAL A 37 -8.00 13.63 5.14
C VAL A 37 -7.49 13.29 6.53
N GLN A 38 -7.86 12.12 7.06
CA GLN A 38 -7.36 11.67 8.35
C GLN A 38 -5.83 11.49 8.29
N ARG A 39 -5.12 12.26 9.10
CA ARG A 39 -3.66 12.15 9.27
C ARG A 39 -3.31 11.41 10.55
N ILE A 40 -2.47 10.38 10.42
CA ILE A 40 -1.76 9.75 11.53
C ILE A 40 -0.28 10.08 11.34
N ASP A 41 0.27 10.93 12.20
CA ASP A 41 1.66 11.41 12.09
C ASP A 41 2.56 10.61 13.04
N LEU A 42 3.48 9.83 12.48
CA LEU A 42 4.48 9.03 13.21
C LEU A 42 5.89 9.62 13.08
N ALA A 43 6.03 10.80 12.47
CA ALA A 43 7.32 11.45 12.27
C ALA A 43 7.82 12.04 13.60
N PHE A 44 8.44 11.23 14.43
CA PHE A 44 9.00 11.66 15.71
C PHE A 44 10.28 12.48 15.50
N TYR A 45 11.20 11.97 14.66
CA TYR A 45 12.37 12.72 14.17
C TYR A 45 12.79 12.22 12.79
N ALA A 46 13.76 12.89 12.16
CA ALA A 46 14.26 12.54 10.84
C ALA A 46 14.76 11.08 10.77
N GLY A 47 14.16 10.29 9.89
CA GLY A 47 14.45 8.87 9.68
C GLY A 47 13.69 7.91 10.61
N MET A 48 12.86 8.39 11.54
CA MET A 48 12.13 7.52 12.45
C MET A 48 10.69 8.02 12.75
N ILE A 49 9.66 7.20 12.57
CA ILE A 49 9.66 5.80 12.08
C ILE A 49 9.86 5.77 10.55
N ASP A 50 10.63 4.82 10.01
CA ASP A 50 10.88 4.76 8.57
C ASP A 50 9.66 4.23 7.79
N LEU A 51 9.55 4.67 6.54
CA LEU A 51 8.51 4.29 5.59
C LEU A 51 8.49 2.77 5.36
N LEU A 52 9.64 2.13 5.19
CA LEU A 52 9.73 0.70 4.89
C LEU A 52 9.25 -0.16 6.06
N ASP A 53 9.49 0.29 7.30
CA ASP A 53 9.00 -0.39 8.50
C ASP A 53 7.46 -0.36 8.53
N ILE A 54 6.86 0.79 8.24
CA ILE A 54 5.39 0.94 8.20
C ILE A 54 4.81 0.05 7.10
N LEU A 55 5.37 0.08 5.89
CA LEU A 55 4.90 -0.76 4.78
C LEU A 55 4.99 -2.25 5.11
N SER A 56 6.09 -2.68 5.73
CA SER A 56 6.29 -4.08 6.14
C SER A 56 5.26 -4.53 7.17
N VAL A 57 4.94 -3.69 8.15
CA VAL A 57 3.90 -4.02 9.14
C VAL A 57 2.52 -4.07 8.48
N LEU A 58 2.15 -3.06 7.70
CA LEU A 58 0.83 -3.01 7.04
C LEU A 58 0.61 -4.20 6.09
N ARG A 59 1.63 -4.59 5.33
CA ARG A 59 1.60 -5.75 4.44
C ARG A 59 1.17 -7.05 5.15
N ASN A 60 1.47 -7.19 6.43
CA ASN A 60 1.14 -8.37 7.23
C ASN A 60 -0.20 -8.27 7.98
N GLU A 61 -0.84 -7.11 7.97
CA GLU A 61 -2.05 -6.83 8.75
C GLU A 61 -3.28 -6.60 7.88
N ILE A 62 -3.09 -6.29 6.60
CA ILE A 62 -4.19 -6.08 5.64
C ILE A 62 -3.91 -6.74 4.29
N PHE A 63 -4.97 -7.12 3.59
CA PHE A 63 -4.90 -7.57 2.20
C PHE A 63 -4.84 -6.36 1.27
N ILE A 64 -3.88 -6.38 0.35
CA ILE A 64 -3.63 -5.29 -0.59
C ILE A 64 -3.68 -5.89 -2.00
N GLU A 65 -4.37 -5.23 -2.92
CA GLU A 65 -4.45 -5.67 -4.33
C GLU A 65 -3.61 -4.80 -5.27
N ASN A 66 -3.30 -3.57 -4.88
CA ASN A 66 -2.49 -2.67 -5.68
C ASN A 66 -1.65 -1.75 -4.80
N VAL A 67 -0.43 -1.47 -5.24
CA VAL A 67 0.46 -0.46 -4.65
C VAL A 67 0.74 0.60 -5.72
N ILE A 68 0.26 1.81 -5.49
CA ILE A 68 0.37 2.93 -6.42
C ILE A 68 1.47 3.88 -5.94
N PHE A 69 2.39 4.25 -6.83
CA PHE A 69 3.48 5.17 -6.50
C PHE A 69 3.98 5.93 -7.73
N ALA A 70 4.88 6.89 -7.49
CA ALA A 70 5.40 7.77 -8.52
C ALA A 70 6.19 7.00 -9.60
N ASP A 71 5.87 7.26 -10.86
CA ASP A 71 6.50 6.71 -12.07
C ASP A 71 7.99 7.03 -12.21
N ALA A 72 8.48 8.03 -11.47
CA ALA A 72 9.89 8.39 -11.40
C ALA A 72 10.73 7.42 -10.54
N ILE A 73 10.12 6.66 -9.64
CA ILE A 73 10.85 5.80 -8.67
C ILE A 73 11.77 4.79 -9.38
N PRO A 74 11.34 4.05 -10.42
CA PRO A 74 12.21 3.09 -11.10
C PRO A 74 13.53 3.69 -11.63
N GLN A 75 13.51 4.94 -12.10
CA GLN A 75 14.71 5.60 -12.64
C GLN A 75 15.46 6.42 -11.60
N LYS A 76 14.75 7.06 -10.65
CA LYS A 76 15.33 8.03 -9.72
C LYS A 76 15.69 7.43 -8.36
N ASN A 77 15.04 6.35 -7.96
CA ASN A 77 15.31 5.66 -6.70
C ASN A 77 15.10 4.14 -6.83
N PRO A 78 15.93 3.45 -7.63
CA PRO A 78 15.79 2.00 -7.86
C PRO A 78 16.00 1.17 -6.59
N ASN A 79 16.76 1.67 -5.60
CA ASN A 79 16.93 0.98 -4.32
C ASN A 79 15.60 0.95 -3.53
N LEU A 80 14.88 2.08 -3.48
CA LEU A 80 13.55 2.12 -2.87
C LEU A 80 12.59 1.17 -3.58
N LEU A 81 12.59 1.14 -4.92
CA LEU A 81 11.78 0.19 -5.68
C LEU A 81 12.08 -1.25 -5.29
N GLN A 82 13.36 -1.62 -5.21
CA GLN A 82 13.78 -2.96 -4.81
C GLN A 82 13.23 -3.32 -3.42
N ARG A 83 13.43 -2.45 -2.42
CA ARG A 83 13.00 -2.70 -1.03
C ARG A 83 11.49 -2.84 -0.91
N VAL A 84 10.73 -2.01 -1.63
CA VAL A 84 9.26 -2.12 -1.67
C VAL A 84 8.82 -3.39 -2.41
N THR A 85 9.50 -3.75 -3.50
CA THR A 85 9.24 -5.00 -4.23
C THR A 85 9.44 -6.22 -3.32
N GLU A 86 10.51 -6.23 -2.53
CA GLU A 86 10.80 -7.28 -1.54
C GLU A 86 9.68 -7.37 -0.48
N ILE A 87 9.24 -6.24 0.08
CA ILE A 87 8.14 -6.20 1.06
C ILE A 87 6.85 -6.80 0.49
N PHE A 88 6.51 -6.50 -0.77
CA PHE A 88 5.26 -6.91 -1.39
C PHE A 88 5.35 -8.22 -2.18
N THR A 89 6.50 -8.89 -2.21
CA THR A 89 6.62 -10.23 -2.80
C THR A 89 5.71 -11.21 -2.06
N GLY A 90 4.94 -12.00 -2.82
CA GLY A 90 3.91 -12.89 -2.29
C GLY A 90 2.65 -12.21 -1.74
N SER A 91 2.46 -10.90 -1.99
CA SER A 91 1.22 -10.19 -1.62
C SER A 91 0.04 -10.45 -2.56
N GLY A 92 0.34 -10.89 -3.78
CA GLY A 92 -0.64 -10.91 -4.86
C GLY A 92 -1.02 -9.53 -5.38
N ALA A 93 -0.48 -8.45 -4.81
CA ALA A 93 -0.68 -7.09 -5.27
C ALA A 93 0.09 -6.82 -6.56
N ASP A 94 -0.52 -6.02 -7.44
CA ASP A 94 0.17 -5.41 -8.56
C ASP A 94 0.76 -4.07 -8.14
N PHE A 95 1.72 -3.56 -8.92
CA PHE A 95 2.27 -2.22 -8.76
C PHE A 95 1.76 -1.33 -9.89
N THR A 96 1.34 -0.10 -9.57
CA THR A 96 0.88 0.86 -10.57
C THR A 96 1.73 2.13 -10.51
N LEU A 97 2.30 2.52 -11.65
CA LEU A 97 3.06 3.74 -11.79
C LEU A 97 2.18 4.89 -12.29
N ILE A 98 2.18 6.00 -11.57
CA ILE A 98 1.50 7.25 -11.96
C ILE A 98 2.42 8.46 -11.82
N PRO A 99 2.20 9.57 -12.54
CA PRO A 99 2.95 10.80 -12.32
C PRO A 99 2.85 11.29 -10.87
N HIS A 100 3.95 11.76 -10.28
CA HIS A 100 3.95 12.31 -8.92
C HIS A 100 2.90 13.42 -8.72
N THR A 101 2.70 14.26 -9.75
CA THR A 101 1.68 15.32 -9.73
C THR A 101 0.26 14.76 -9.60
N ARG A 102 -0.05 13.62 -10.22
CA ARG A 102 -1.34 12.93 -10.07
C ARG A 102 -1.49 12.28 -8.70
N LEU A 103 -0.40 11.72 -8.16
CA LEU A 103 -0.41 11.20 -6.79
C LEU A 103 -0.86 12.30 -5.81
N VAL A 104 -0.24 13.48 -5.89
CA VAL A 104 -0.58 14.64 -5.05
C VAL A 104 -1.98 15.18 -5.34
N ALA A 105 -2.38 15.30 -6.61
CA ALA A 105 -3.65 15.92 -6.99
C ALA A 105 -4.88 15.02 -6.70
N GLU A 106 -4.74 13.70 -6.82
CA GLU A 106 -5.88 12.79 -6.82
C GLU A 106 -5.83 11.80 -5.65
N ILE A 107 -4.72 11.09 -5.49
CA ILE A 107 -4.62 9.98 -4.54
C ILE A 107 -4.58 10.47 -3.10
N TYR A 108 -3.82 11.53 -2.83
CA TYR A 108 -3.73 12.11 -1.49
C TYR A 108 -5.09 12.55 -0.95
N GLY A 109 -5.91 13.21 -1.77
CA GLY A 109 -7.24 13.68 -1.37
C GLY A 109 -8.29 12.57 -1.25
N SER A 110 -8.04 11.42 -1.88
CA SER A 110 -8.94 10.25 -1.90
C SER A 110 -8.56 9.18 -0.86
N ALA A 111 -7.41 9.32 -0.20
CA ALA A 111 -6.97 8.40 0.83
C ALA A 111 -7.94 8.43 2.01
N LYS A 112 -8.29 7.25 2.52
CA LYS A 112 -9.07 7.12 3.76
C LYS A 112 -8.26 7.55 4.97
N VAL A 113 -6.97 7.23 4.96
CA VAL A 113 -6.01 7.65 5.97
C VAL A 113 -4.64 7.84 5.35
N ILE A 114 -3.93 8.88 5.80
CA ILE A 114 -2.53 9.12 5.49
C ILE A 114 -1.70 8.84 6.73
N ILE A 115 -0.73 7.93 6.62
CA ILE A 115 0.23 7.61 7.67
C ILE A 115 1.57 8.26 7.29
N ARG A 116 1.91 9.35 7.96
CA ARG A 116 3.16 10.08 7.70
C ARG A 116 4.30 9.45 8.50
N SER A 117 5.34 9.04 7.79
CA SER A 117 6.59 8.52 8.37
C SER A 117 7.59 9.65 8.67
N GLY A 118 8.62 9.34 9.44
CA GLY A 118 9.80 10.19 9.59
C GLY A 118 10.79 10.05 8.43
N SER A 119 10.51 9.22 7.41
CA SER A 119 11.45 8.90 6.35
C SER A 119 11.85 10.13 5.54
N LEU A 120 13.15 10.25 5.26
CA LEU A 120 13.70 11.26 4.35
C LEU A 120 13.94 10.69 2.94
N MET A 121 13.44 9.49 2.65
CA MET A 121 13.59 8.88 1.32
C MET A 121 12.81 9.66 0.26
N PRO A 122 13.48 10.19 -0.78
CA PRO A 122 12.80 10.89 -1.86
C PRO A 122 11.81 9.98 -2.60
N TRP A 123 10.67 10.55 -2.97
CA TRP A 123 9.54 9.85 -3.59
C TRP A 123 8.91 8.76 -2.71
N GLY A 124 9.12 8.80 -1.39
CA GLY A 124 8.67 7.78 -0.45
C GLY A 124 7.16 7.80 -0.16
N ASN A 125 6.32 7.74 -1.18
CA ASN A 125 4.86 7.88 -1.06
C ASN A 125 4.16 6.73 -1.79
N PHE A 126 3.53 5.83 -1.03
CA PHE A 126 2.93 4.59 -1.53
C PHE A 126 1.48 4.48 -1.08
N ALA A 127 0.56 4.47 -2.05
CA ALA A 127 -0.85 4.22 -1.81
C ALA A 127 -1.14 2.73 -1.90
N LEU A 128 -1.69 2.18 -0.82
CA LEU A 128 -2.08 0.78 -0.67
C LEU A 128 -3.58 0.69 -0.88
N VAL A 129 -4.01 -0.03 -1.93
CA VAL A 129 -5.43 -0.28 -2.19
C VAL A 129 -5.84 -1.55 -1.45
N ALA A 130 -6.71 -1.38 -0.45
CA ALA A 130 -7.21 -2.46 0.37
C ALA A 130 -8.06 -3.44 -0.45
N SER A 131 -7.99 -4.71 -0.10
CA SER A 131 -8.71 -5.79 -0.75
C SER A 131 -9.13 -6.84 0.28
N THR A 132 -9.67 -7.94 -0.20
CA THR A 132 -10.08 -9.10 0.61
C THR A 132 -9.06 -10.25 0.47
N ASP A 133 -9.17 -11.24 1.34
CA ASP A 133 -8.55 -12.55 1.11
C ASP A 133 -9.25 -13.21 -0.11
N PRO A 134 -8.52 -13.58 -1.18
CA PRO A 134 -9.14 -14.20 -2.34
C PRO A 134 -9.69 -15.61 -2.08
N ASP A 135 -9.29 -16.28 -1.00
CA ASP A 135 -9.67 -17.67 -0.70
C ASP A 135 -10.73 -17.79 0.41
N ALA A 136 -10.93 -16.77 1.25
CA ALA A 136 -11.73 -16.90 2.48
C ALA A 136 -13.25 -16.92 2.28
N TRP A 137 -13.76 -16.52 1.11
CA TRP A 137 -15.18 -16.22 0.89
C TRP A 137 -15.93 -17.24 0.03
N PHE A 138 -15.23 -18.22 -0.51
CA PHE A 138 -15.79 -19.15 -1.50
C PHE A 138 -15.73 -20.58 -0.97
N ASP A 139 -16.79 -21.35 -1.25
CA ASP A 139 -16.83 -22.80 -1.02
C ASP A 139 -16.81 -23.57 -2.35
N ASP A 140 -16.74 -24.90 -2.26
CA ASP A 140 -16.63 -25.79 -3.41
C ASP A 140 -17.85 -25.73 -4.36
N SER A 141 -18.96 -25.08 -3.96
CA SER A 141 -20.15 -24.92 -4.78
C SER A 141 -20.13 -23.66 -5.66
N MET A 142 -19.17 -22.74 -5.44
CA MET A 142 -19.11 -21.45 -6.10
C MET A 142 -18.06 -21.41 -7.22
N GLN A 143 -18.39 -20.73 -8.32
CA GLN A 143 -17.40 -20.39 -9.35
C GLN A 143 -16.66 -19.12 -8.95
N ILE A 144 -15.39 -19.26 -8.55
CA ILE A 144 -14.50 -18.14 -8.24
C ILE A 144 -14.09 -17.47 -9.55
N ILE A 145 -14.17 -16.14 -9.59
CA ILE A 145 -13.79 -15.37 -10.77
C ILE A 145 -12.28 -15.51 -11.07
N PRO A 146 -11.86 -15.47 -12.34
CA PRO A 146 -10.46 -15.72 -12.73
C PRO A 146 -9.44 -14.82 -12.04
N GLU A 147 -9.79 -13.57 -11.76
CA GLU A 147 -8.92 -12.59 -11.11
C GLU A 147 -8.52 -13.02 -9.70
N TYR A 148 -9.46 -13.62 -8.96
CA TYR A 148 -9.24 -14.08 -7.59
C TYR A 148 -8.38 -15.34 -7.59
N VAL A 149 -8.66 -16.28 -8.49
CA VAL A 149 -7.84 -17.48 -8.69
C VAL A 149 -6.39 -17.09 -9.03
N ALA A 150 -6.20 -16.13 -9.94
CA ALA A 150 -4.89 -15.65 -10.32
C ALA A 150 -4.16 -14.97 -9.15
N ARG A 151 -4.86 -14.14 -8.36
CA ARG A 151 -4.26 -13.47 -7.18
C ARG A 151 -3.89 -14.47 -6.09
N SER A 152 -4.75 -15.45 -5.81
CA SER A 152 -4.47 -16.55 -4.89
C SER A 152 -3.22 -17.34 -5.30
N ALA A 153 -3.09 -17.69 -6.58
CA ALA A 153 -1.92 -18.37 -7.11
C ALA A 153 -0.64 -17.53 -6.94
N ARG A 154 -0.70 -16.21 -7.15
CA ARG A 154 0.45 -15.30 -6.91
C ARG A 154 0.86 -15.24 -5.45
N ILE A 155 -0.10 -15.22 -4.52
CA ILE A 155 0.17 -15.26 -3.08
C ILE A 155 0.88 -16.57 -2.72
N LYS A 156 0.31 -17.71 -3.11
CA LYS A 156 0.82 -19.05 -2.79
C LYS A 156 2.21 -19.34 -3.37
N SER A 157 2.50 -18.81 -4.55
CA SER A 157 3.80 -18.98 -5.22
C SER A 157 4.88 -17.99 -4.77
N GLY A 158 4.53 -17.02 -3.91
CA GLY A 158 5.49 -15.97 -3.52
C GLY A 158 5.86 -15.06 -4.69
N ALA A 159 4.93 -14.79 -5.60
CA ALA A 159 5.22 -14.06 -6.83
C ALA A 159 5.65 -12.60 -6.54
N ILE A 160 6.59 -12.12 -7.36
CA ILE A 160 7.02 -10.72 -7.37
C ILE A 160 5.88 -9.86 -7.97
N PRO A 161 5.57 -8.68 -7.40
CA PRO A 161 4.56 -7.78 -7.94
C PRO A 161 4.80 -7.42 -9.41
N VAL A 162 3.75 -7.46 -10.23
CA VAL A 162 3.82 -7.04 -11.63
C VAL A 162 3.66 -5.53 -11.69
N ILE A 163 4.61 -4.84 -12.30
CA ILE A 163 4.51 -3.39 -12.56
C ILE A 163 3.64 -3.16 -13.79
N LYS A 164 2.50 -2.49 -13.58
CA LYS A 164 1.60 -2.02 -14.60
C LYS A 164 1.79 -0.52 -14.78
N ASN A 165 1.93 -0.10 -16.03
CA ASN A 165 1.77 1.30 -16.37
C ASN A 165 0.27 1.58 -16.48
N GLU A 166 -0.16 2.75 -16.03
CA GLU A 166 -1.54 3.23 -16.22
C GLU A 166 -1.94 3.38 -17.70
N ARG A 167 -0.99 3.21 -18.63
CA ARG A 167 -1.30 2.92 -20.03
C ARG A 167 -1.90 1.52 -20.10
N GLY A 168 -3.20 1.44 -19.79
CA GLY A 168 -4.02 0.32 -20.22
C GLY A 168 -3.72 -0.01 -21.67
N THR A 169 -3.73 -1.30 -21.97
CA THR A 169 -4.27 -1.86 -23.22
C THR A 169 -4.79 -0.79 -24.16
N LYS A 170 -3.97 -0.42 -25.14
CA LYS A 170 -4.47 -0.09 -26.48
C LYS A 170 -4.46 -1.37 -27.29
#